data_AF-A0A8C1IC04-F1
#
_entry.id   AF-A0A8C1IC04-F1
#
_cell.length_a   1.000
_cell.length_b   1.000
_cell.length_c   1.000
_cell.angle_alpha   90.00
_cell.angle_beta   90.00
_cell.angle_gamma   90.00
#
_symmetry.space_group_name_H-M   'P 1'
#
loop_
_entity.id
_entity.type
_entity.pdbx_description
1 polymer ?
#
loop_
_entity_poly.entity_id
_entity_poly.type
_entity_poly.pdbx_seq_one_letter_code
_entity_poly.pdbx_strand_id
1 'polypeptide(L)'
;MSLNLEAYFGSVFEERLKLNKVAQKDLADSSTSVMKLVETREECADVTRALESQKEEMQIKRENLRERDENIKKEEEKLKKSLLKYNKFLQENDDRRLRALKKAEAERAQIRLKELEIQKLQAENDTLLARKEILEDRVRKAICYHEFLERATKMSGKELKLKHFHSTAAKETLQFAQLKATICNIYQMITHYRRVSVDTEDTFNQLEMIHKYFQLMRAIDDELKFNIITRTNRTEGNDSGY
;
A
#
# COMPACT_ATOMS: atom_id res chain seq x y z
N MET A 1 -83.62 90.79 -125.74
CA MET A 1 -82.88 91.20 -124.53
C MET A 1 -81.84 90.13 -124.25
N SER A 2 -80.59 90.55 -124.07
CA SER A 2 -79.41 89.70 -123.92
C SER A 2 -79.57 88.72 -122.75
N LEU A 3 -79.58 87.42 -123.04
CA LEU A 3 -79.35 86.39 -122.03
C LEU A 3 -77.89 86.54 -121.61
N ASN A 4 -77.67 87.07 -120.42
CA ASN A 4 -76.33 87.34 -119.89
C ASN A 4 -75.69 86.01 -119.45
N LEU A 5 -75.18 85.23 -120.42
CA LEU A 5 -74.50 83.95 -120.17
C LEU A 5 -73.30 84.10 -119.22
N GLU A 6 -72.70 85.28 -119.15
CA GLU A 6 -71.55 85.57 -118.27
C GLU A 6 -71.95 85.58 -116.78
N ALA A 7 -73.15 86.06 -116.45
CA ALA A 7 -73.69 85.97 -115.09
C ALA A 7 -74.01 84.51 -114.70
N TYR A 8 -74.47 83.69 -115.65
CA TYR A 8 -74.77 82.27 -115.43
C TYR A 8 -73.50 81.43 -115.25
N PHE A 9 -72.50 81.59 -116.12
CA PHE A 9 -71.22 80.89 -115.95
C PHE A 9 -70.45 81.40 -114.72
N GLY A 10 -70.54 82.69 -114.40
CA GLY A 10 -69.98 83.27 -113.18
C GLY A 10 -70.61 82.67 -111.91
N SER A 11 -71.94 82.52 -111.86
CA SER A 11 -72.62 81.92 -110.71
C SER A 11 -72.29 80.43 -110.56
N VAL A 12 -72.26 79.67 -111.66
CA VAL A 12 -71.90 78.24 -111.65
C VAL A 12 -70.44 78.04 -111.24
N PHE A 13 -69.53 78.93 -111.68
CA PHE A 13 -68.13 78.87 -111.28
C PHE A 13 -67.94 79.24 -109.81
N GLU A 14 -68.62 80.29 -109.32
CA GLU A 14 -68.62 80.62 -107.89
C GLU A 14 -69.18 79.50 -107.02
N GLU A 15 -70.26 78.85 -107.45
CA GLU A 15 -70.86 77.72 -106.76
C GLU A 15 -69.92 76.51 -106.72
N ARG A 16 -69.28 76.18 -107.85
CA ARG A 16 -68.22 75.15 -107.93
C ARG A 16 -67.01 75.49 -107.07
N LEU A 17 -66.61 76.77 -106.99
CA LEU A 17 -65.50 77.23 -106.16
C LEU A 17 -65.83 77.14 -104.67
N LYS A 18 -67.07 77.47 -104.29
CA LYS A 18 -67.59 77.33 -102.92
C LYS A 18 -67.65 75.86 -102.51
N LEU A 19 -68.15 74.98 -103.39
CA LEU A 19 -68.16 73.52 -103.17
C LEU A 19 -66.75 72.94 -103.01
N ASN A 20 -65.77 73.40 -103.80
CA ASN A 20 -64.38 72.96 -103.67
C ASN A 20 -63.73 73.47 -102.37
N LYS A 21 -64.03 74.71 -101.95
CA LYS A 21 -63.57 75.25 -100.65
C LYS A 21 -64.18 74.50 -99.47
N VAL A 22 -65.44 74.10 -99.54
CA VAL A 22 -66.11 73.26 -98.53
C VAL A 22 -65.48 71.86 -98.50
N ALA A 23 -65.29 71.22 -99.66
CA ALA A 23 -64.63 69.92 -99.76
C ALA A 23 -63.18 69.94 -99.26
N GLN A 24 -62.39 70.99 -99.53
CA GLN A 24 -61.05 71.17 -98.97
C GLN A 24 -61.06 71.38 -97.46
N LYS A 25 -62.06 72.08 -96.93
CA LYS A 25 -62.22 72.29 -95.48
C LYS A 25 -62.62 71.00 -94.76
N ASP A 26 -63.55 70.22 -95.33
CA ASP A 26 -63.95 68.91 -94.81
C ASP A 26 -62.80 67.88 -94.90
N LEU A 27 -61.96 67.92 -95.96
CA LEU A 27 -60.74 67.12 -96.03
C LEU A 27 -59.70 67.54 -94.98
N ALA A 28 -59.53 68.83 -94.72
CA ALA A 28 -58.59 69.34 -93.72
C ALA A 28 -59.05 69.00 -92.29
N ASP A 29 -60.34 69.11 -91.99
CA ASP A 29 -60.93 68.73 -90.70
C ASP A 29 -60.90 67.20 -90.50
N SER A 30 -61.13 66.42 -91.57
CA SER A 30 -60.95 64.97 -91.56
C SER A 30 -59.49 64.55 -91.36
N SER A 31 -58.55 65.19 -92.06
CA SER A 31 -57.09 64.97 -91.88
C SER A 31 -56.63 65.30 -90.45
N THR A 32 -57.15 66.38 -89.87
CA THR A 32 -56.86 66.78 -88.47
C THR A 32 -57.48 65.81 -87.46
N SER A 33 -58.68 65.31 -87.72
CA SER A 33 -59.34 64.27 -86.92
C SER A 33 -58.59 62.94 -86.99
N VAL A 34 -58.16 62.53 -88.18
CA VAL A 34 -57.31 61.35 -88.42
C VAL A 34 -55.95 61.49 -87.73
N MET A 35 -55.32 62.66 -87.78
CA MET A 35 -54.06 62.93 -87.08
C MET A 35 -54.21 62.80 -85.56
N LYS A 36 -55.26 63.38 -84.96
CA LYS A 36 -55.56 63.22 -83.52
C LYS A 36 -55.85 61.76 -83.13
N LEU A 37 -56.51 61.00 -84.00
CA LEU A 37 -56.72 59.56 -83.79
C LEU A 37 -55.41 58.77 -83.84
N VAL A 38 -54.46 59.18 -84.70
CA VAL A 38 -53.13 58.59 -84.74
C VAL A 38 -52.33 58.95 -83.47
N GLU A 39 -52.34 60.21 -83.05
CA GLU A 39 -51.69 60.66 -81.81
C GLU A 39 -52.24 59.93 -80.58
N THR A 40 -53.57 59.88 -80.41
CA THR A 40 -54.20 59.15 -79.29
C THR A 40 -53.91 57.64 -79.34
N ARG A 41 -53.72 57.06 -80.54
CA ARG A 41 -53.31 55.66 -80.70
C ARG A 41 -51.84 55.47 -80.32
N GLU A 42 -50.96 56.40 -80.66
CA GLU A 42 -49.56 56.40 -80.24
C GLU A 42 -49.43 56.56 -78.72
N GLU A 43 -50.17 57.50 -78.12
CA GLU A 43 -50.25 57.68 -76.67
C GLU A 43 -50.77 56.41 -75.98
N CYS A 44 -51.83 55.79 -76.51
CA CYS A 44 -52.32 54.50 -75.99
C CYS A 44 -51.24 53.41 -76.09
N ALA A 45 -50.45 53.39 -77.17
CA ALA A 45 -49.37 52.43 -77.35
C ALA A 45 -48.19 52.69 -76.38
N ASP A 46 -47.86 53.97 -76.12
CA ASP A 46 -46.85 54.36 -75.14
C ASP A 46 -47.27 54.00 -73.71
N VAL A 47 -48.52 54.28 -73.34
CA VAL A 47 -49.09 53.88 -72.04
C VAL A 47 -49.10 52.36 -71.88
N THR A 48 -49.44 51.63 -72.96
CA THR A 48 -49.42 50.16 -72.95
C THR A 48 -48.00 49.63 -72.75
N ARG A 49 -47.01 50.17 -73.47
CA ARG A 49 -45.59 49.83 -73.29
C ARG A 49 -45.08 50.13 -71.88
N ALA A 50 -45.44 51.28 -71.31
CA ALA A 50 -45.07 51.65 -69.95
C ALA A 50 -45.70 50.70 -68.90
N LEU A 51 -46.97 50.32 -69.10
CA LEU A 51 -47.65 49.36 -68.23
C LEU A 51 -47.02 47.95 -68.31
N GLU A 52 -46.64 47.51 -69.52
CA GLU A 52 -45.92 46.25 -69.71
C GLU A 52 -44.56 46.26 -69.00
N SER A 53 -43.76 47.32 -69.18
CA SER A 53 -42.49 47.48 -68.46
C SER A 53 -42.68 47.47 -66.94
N GLN A 54 -43.69 48.17 -66.40
CA GLN A 54 -43.99 48.14 -64.97
C GLN A 54 -44.41 46.75 -64.48
N LYS A 55 -45.18 46.00 -65.28
CA LYS A 55 -45.56 44.61 -64.97
C LYS A 55 -44.33 43.71 -64.91
N GLU A 56 -43.41 43.84 -65.85
CA GLU A 56 -42.14 43.10 -65.87
C GLU A 56 -41.29 43.43 -64.63
N GLU A 57 -41.11 44.72 -64.30
CA GLU A 57 -40.39 45.13 -63.09
C GLU A 57 -41.02 44.58 -61.82
N MET A 58 -42.36 44.64 -61.71
CA MET A 58 -43.07 44.06 -60.57
C MET A 58 -42.91 42.54 -60.51
N GLN A 59 -42.89 41.87 -61.67
CA GLN A 59 -42.68 40.44 -61.74
C GLN A 59 -41.29 40.06 -61.25
N ILE A 60 -40.24 40.77 -61.69
CA ILE A 60 -38.86 40.59 -61.22
C ILE A 60 -38.78 40.84 -59.71
N LYS A 61 -39.40 41.92 -59.19
CA LYS A 61 -39.41 42.20 -57.74
C LYS A 61 -40.10 41.08 -56.93
N ARG A 62 -41.21 40.53 -57.43
CA ARG A 62 -41.91 39.41 -56.80
C ARG A 62 -41.06 38.14 -56.80
N GLU A 63 -40.31 37.89 -57.86
CA GLU A 63 -39.41 36.74 -57.95
C GLU A 63 -38.23 36.88 -56.97
N ASN A 64 -37.59 38.04 -56.93
CA ASN A 64 -36.51 38.33 -55.97
C ASN A 64 -36.96 38.21 -54.51
N LEU A 65 -38.16 38.70 -54.18
CA LEU A 65 -38.73 38.54 -52.83
C LEU A 65 -38.99 37.08 -52.50
N ARG A 66 -39.51 36.30 -53.47
CA ARG A 66 -39.75 34.87 -53.30
C ARG A 66 -38.44 34.11 -53.03
N GLU A 67 -37.39 34.41 -53.79
CA GLU A 67 -36.08 33.80 -53.56
C GLU A 67 -35.52 34.17 -52.16
N ARG A 68 -35.69 35.43 -51.75
CA ARG A 68 -35.26 35.89 -50.42
C ARG A 68 -36.01 35.18 -49.30
N ASP A 69 -37.33 35.00 -49.44
CA ASP A 69 -38.16 34.25 -48.49
C ASP A 69 -37.74 32.77 -48.42
N GLU A 70 -37.44 32.14 -49.55
CA GLU A 70 -36.92 30.77 -49.58
C GLU A 70 -35.56 30.65 -48.90
N ASN A 71 -34.66 31.62 -49.11
CA ASN A 71 -33.36 31.66 -48.46
C ASN A 71 -33.47 31.85 -46.95
N ILE A 72 -34.36 32.75 -46.49
CA ILE A 72 -34.64 32.94 -45.06
C ILE A 72 -35.15 31.65 -44.44
N LYS A 73 -36.12 30.97 -45.08
CA LYS A 73 -36.62 29.66 -44.60
C LYS A 73 -35.52 28.62 -44.46
N LYS A 74 -34.61 28.54 -45.44
CA LYS A 74 -33.45 27.61 -45.38
C LYS A 74 -32.53 27.95 -44.22
N GLU A 75 -32.23 29.22 -43.98
CA GLU A 75 -31.39 29.64 -42.85
C GLU A 75 -32.06 29.41 -41.50
N GLU A 76 -33.37 29.66 -41.37
CA GLU A 76 -34.13 29.32 -40.17
C GLU A 76 -34.10 27.82 -39.87
N GLU A 77 -34.25 26.96 -40.88
CA GLU A 77 -34.14 25.51 -40.70
C GLU A 77 -32.73 25.08 -40.27
N LYS A 78 -31.68 25.67 -40.85
CA LYS A 78 -30.30 25.42 -40.43
C LYS A 78 -30.09 25.83 -38.96
N LEU A 79 -30.63 26.98 -38.56
CA LEU A 79 -30.52 27.48 -37.20
C LEU A 79 -31.29 26.61 -36.20
N LYS A 80 -32.51 26.16 -36.56
CA LYS A 80 -33.27 25.20 -35.74
C LYS A 80 -32.49 23.90 -35.54
N LYS A 81 -31.88 23.37 -36.61
CA LYS A 81 -31.04 22.16 -36.54
C LYS A 81 -29.80 22.37 -35.68
N SER A 82 -29.13 23.52 -35.76
CA SER A 82 -27.95 23.80 -34.94
C SER A 82 -28.33 23.99 -33.46
N LEU A 83 -29.45 24.64 -33.16
CA LEU A 83 -29.97 24.81 -31.80
C LEU A 83 -30.25 23.46 -31.12
N LEU A 84 -30.90 22.54 -31.83
CA LEU A 84 -31.16 21.18 -31.32
C LEU A 84 -29.85 20.42 -31.02
N LYS A 85 -28.85 20.53 -31.92
CA LYS A 85 -27.53 19.93 -31.70
C LYS A 85 -26.84 20.52 -30.47
N TYR A 86 -26.91 21.84 -30.30
CA TYR A 86 -26.30 22.54 -29.17
C TYR A 86 -26.96 22.18 -27.85
N ASN A 87 -28.29 22.16 -27.79
CA ASN A 87 -29.03 21.73 -26.59
C ASN A 87 -28.69 20.28 -26.22
N LYS A 88 -28.63 19.37 -27.20
CA LYS A 88 -28.20 18.00 -26.98
C LYS A 88 -26.77 17.92 -26.43
N PHE A 89 -25.85 18.71 -27.00
CA PHE A 89 -24.47 18.78 -26.53
C PHE A 89 -24.38 19.28 -25.08
N LEU A 90 -25.13 20.32 -24.72
CA LEU A 90 -25.17 20.83 -23.36
C LEU A 90 -25.69 19.78 -22.37
N GLN A 91 -26.80 19.11 -22.70
CA GLN A 91 -27.35 18.04 -21.86
C GLN A 91 -26.33 16.90 -21.67
N GLU A 92 -25.70 16.44 -22.75
CA GLU A 92 -24.67 15.40 -22.66
C GLU A 92 -23.44 15.85 -21.86
N ASN A 93 -23.07 17.12 -21.94
CA ASN A 93 -21.95 17.70 -21.18
C ASN A 93 -22.29 17.74 -19.69
N ASP A 94 -23.48 18.21 -19.32
CA ASP A 94 -23.96 18.25 -17.95
C ASP A 94 -24.07 16.83 -17.37
N ASP A 95 -24.55 15.86 -18.13
CA ASP A 95 -24.59 14.45 -17.73
C ASP A 95 -23.17 13.89 -17.49
N ARG A 96 -22.20 14.23 -18.34
CA ARG A 96 -20.80 13.83 -18.15
C ARG A 96 -20.23 14.47 -16.90
N ARG A 97 -20.46 15.76 -16.68
CA ARG A 97 -20.02 16.51 -15.50
C ARG A 97 -20.62 15.93 -14.23
N LEU A 98 -21.93 15.65 -14.21
CA LEU A 98 -22.62 15.07 -13.07
C LEU A 98 -22.08 13.68 -12.73
N ARG A 99 -21.83 12.82 -13.73
CA ARG A 99 -21.21 11.51 -13.53
C ARG A 99 -19.79 11.64 -12.96
N ALA A 100 -18.99 12.56 -13.47
CA ALA A 100 -17.64 12.81 -12.97
C ALA A 100 -17.66 13.29 -11.50
N LEU A 101 -18.57 14.21 -11.15
CA LEU A 101 -18.75 14.68 -9.78
C LEU A 101 -19.17 13.56 -8.83
N LYS A 102 -20.18 12.76 -9.20
CA LYS A 102 -20.62 11.61 -8.40
C LYS A 102 -19.49 10.60 -8.16
N LYS A 103 -18.70 10.31 -9.21
CA LYS A 103 -17.54 9.40 -9.10
C LYS A 103 -16.47 9.96 -8.16
N ALA A 104 -16.13 11.24 -8.30
CA ALA A 104 -15.16 11.91 -7.44
C ALA A 104 -15.62 11.96 -5.98
N GLU A 105 -16.91 12.19 -5.73
CA GLU A 105 -17.47 12.20 -4.38
C GLU A 105 -17.46 10.81 -3.73
N ALA A 106 -17.82 9.77 -4.49
CA ALA A 106 -17.74 8.39 -4.03
C ALA A 106 -16.29 7.98 -3.70
N GLU A 107 -15.33 8.35 -4.55
CA GLU A 107 -13.91 8.11 -4.32
C GLU A 107 -13.39 8.84 -3.08
N ARG A 108 -13.75 10.11 -2.90
CA ARG A 108 -13.44 10.88 -1.68
C ARG A 108 -14.04 10.24 -0.43
N ALA A 109 -15.26 9.71 -0.51
CA ALA A 109 -15.87 9.00 0.61
C ALA A 109 -15.11 7.71 0.96
N GLN A 110 -14.69 6.94 -0.04
CA GLN A 110 -13.86 5.75 0.17
C GLN A 110 -12.49 6.08 0.77
N ILE A 111 -11.85 7.16 0.30
CA ILE A 111 -10.58 7.63 0.86
C ILE A 111 -10.75 7.95 2.35
N ARG A 112 -11.79 8.70 2.74
CA ARG A 112 -12.06 9.02 4.15
C ARG A 112 -12.24 7.77 5.02
N LEU A 113 -12.93 6.75 4.52
CA LEU A 113 -13.11 5.50 5.26
C LEU A 113 -11.78 4.76 5.45
N LYS A 114 -10.96 4.68 4.40
CA LYS A 114 -9.63 4.05 4.46
C LYS A 114 -8.66 4.82 5.36
N GLU A 115 -8.70 6.15 5.35
CA GLU A 115 -7.90 6.99 6.25
C GLU A 115 -8.25 6.73 7.72
N LEU A 116 -9.54 6.61 8.05
CA LEU A 116 -9.97 6.24 9.41
C LEU A 116 -9.50 4.83 9.80
N GLU A 117 -9.52 3.87 8.88
CA GLU A 117 -9.02 2.51 9.12
C GLU A 117 -7.50 2.50 9.33
N ILE A 118 -6.75 3.24 8.52
CA ILE A 118 -5.30 3.42 8.67
C ILE A 118 -4.99 4.01 10.05
N GLN A 119 -5.70 5.06 10.47
CA GLN A 119 -5.50 5.66 11.79
C GLN A 119 -5.76 4.66 12.93
N LYS A 120 -6.81 3.84 12.83
CA LYS A 120 -7.10 2.80 13.83
C LYS A 120 -6.00 1.76 13.89
N LEU A 121 -5.56 1.26 12.73
CA LEU A 121 -4.49 0.25 12.64
C LEU A 121 -3.15 0.81 13.13
N GLN A 122 -2.85 2.08 12.85
CA GLN A 122 -1.66 2.75 13.38
C GLN A 122 -1.69 2.82 14.90
N ALA A 123 -2.81 3.26 15.49
CA ALA A 123 -2.96 3.32 16.94
C ALA A 123 -2.82 1.91 17.58
N GLU A 124 -3.42 0.88 16.97
CA GLU A 124 -3.26 -0.50 17.45
C GLU A 124 -1.79 -0.95 17.35
N ASN A 125 -1.11 -0.65 16.25
CA ASN A 125 0.30 -1.00 16.07
C ASN A 125 1.18 -0.35 17.15
N ASP A 126 0.96 0.94 17.43
CA ASP A 126 1.68 1.67 18.47
C ASP A 126 1.49 1.03 19.86
N THR A 127 0.25 0.62 20.18
CA THR A 127 -0.03 -0.08 21.45
C THR A 127 0.67 -1.45 21.53
N LEU A 128 0.71 -2.20 20.43
CA LEU A 128 1.38 -3.49 20.35
C LEU A 128 2.91 -3.33 20.45
N LEU A 129 3.49 -2.30 19.83
CA LEU A 129 4.91 -1.98 19.93
C LEU A 129 5.30 -1.64 21.37
N ALA A 130 4.54 -0.77 22.03
CA ALA A 130 4.77 -0.45 23.44
C ALA A 130 4.65 -1.70 24.34
N ARG A 131 3.68 -2.59 24.05
CA ARG A 131 3.54 -3.85 24.79
C ARG A 131 4.72 -4.80 24.56
N LYS A 132 5.21 -4.87 23.33
CA LYS A 132 6.38 -5.67 22.96
C LYS A 132 7.61 -5.20 23.72
N GLU A 133 7.89 -3.90 23.76
CA GLU A 133 9.03 -3.35 24.52
C GLU A 133 8.99 -3.74 26.00
N ILE A 134 7.82 -3.59 26.64
CA ILE A 134 7.63 -4.00 28.05
C ILE A 134 7.92 -5.50 28.24
N LEU A 135 7.46 -6.35 27.32
CA LEU A 135 7.68 -7.79 27.40
C LEU A 135 9.16 -8.14 27.18
N GLU A 136 9.82 -7.50 26.22
CA GLU A 136 11.25 -7.67 25.99
C GLU A 136 12.07 -7.29 27.23
N ASP A 137 11.73 -6.19 27.90
CA ASP A 137 12.35 -5.80 29.17
C ASP A 137 12.16 -6.86 30.26
N ARG A 138 10.97 -7.44 30.37
CA ARG A 138 10.69 -8.52 31.34
C ARG A 138 11.50 -9.77 31.02
N VAL A 139 11.62 -10.13 29.74
CA VAL A 139 12.43 -11.26 29.29
C VAL A 139 13.91 -11.01 29.59
N ARG A 140 14.43 -9.82 29.29
CA ARG A 140 15.82 -9.45 29.63
C ARG A 140 16.10 -9.63 31.12
N LYS A 141 15.22 -9.11 31.99
CA LYS A 141 15.33 -9.30 33.45
C LYS A 141 15.29 -10.77 33.85
N ALA A 142 14.37 -11.55 33.29
CA ALA A 142 14.26 -12.97 33.58
C ALA A 142 15.53 -13.75 33.19
N ILE A 143 16.16 -13.41 32.06
CA ILE A 143 17.44 -13.99 31.64
C ILE A 143 18.52 -13.70 32.69
N CYS A 144 18.67 -12.45 33.13
CA CYS A 144 19.64 -12.10 34.16
C CYS A 144 19.44 -12.90 35.47
N TYR A 145 18.20 -13.07 35.91
CA TYR A 145 17.88 -13.88 37.09
C TYR A 145 18.19 -15.36 36.87
N HIS A 146 17.86 -15.90 35.70
CA HIS A 146 18.15 -17.28 35.36
C HIS A 146 19.66 -17.55 35.39
N GLU A 147 20.46 -16.70 34.75
CA GLU A 147 21.93 -16.81 34.77
C GLU A 147 22.51 -16.72 36.18
N PHE A 148 21.97 -15.81 37.01
CA PHE A 148 22.38 -15.70 38.40
C PHE A 148 22.09 -16.99 39.19
N LEU A 149 20.88 -17.55 39.07
CA LEU A 149 20.50 -18.79 39.74
C LEU A 149 21.34 -19.98 39.25
N GLU A 150 21.64 -20.04 37.95
CA GLU A 150 22.51 -21.07 37.39
C GLU A 150 23.94 -20.99 37.95
N ARG A 151 24.48 -19.77 38.12
CA ARG A 151 25.78 -19.57 38.79
C ARG A 151 25.74 -19.95 40.27
N ALA A 152 24.70 -19.54 40.99
CA ALA A 152 24.54 -19.82 42.41
C ALA A 152 24.43 -21.33 42.70
N THR A 153 23.66 -22.07 41.88
CA THR A 153 23.54 -23.53 42.01
C THR A 153 24.86 -24.24 41.72
N LYS A 154 25.61 -23.82 40.70
CA LYS A 154 26.97 -24.33 40.43
C LYS A 154 27.93 -24.07 41.58
N MET A 155 27.90 -22.88 42.18
CA MET A 155 28.76 -22.53 43.32
C MET A 155 28.41 -23.34 44.57
N SER A 156 27.12 -23.44 44.91
CA SER A 156 26.65 -24.26 46.05
C SER A 156 27.05 -25.74 45.89
N GLY A 157 26.92 -26.31 44.67
CA GLY A 157 27.41 -27.66 44.39
C GLY A 157 28.92 -27.84 44.59
N LYS A 158 29.73 -26.82 44.27
CA LYS A 158 31.18 -26.82 44.56
C LYS A 158 31.46 -26.72 46.06
N GLU A 159 30.75 -25.88 46.79
CA GLU A 159 30.91 -25.74 48.24
C GLU A 159 30.57 -27.03 49.00
N LEU A 160 29.50 -27.72 48.61
CA LEU A 160 29.15 -29.02 49.19
C LEU A 160 30.26 -30.05 48.98
N LYS A 161 30.80 -30.14 47.76
CA LYS A 161 31.95 -31.03 47.46
C LYS A 161 33.17 -30.71 48.31
N LEU A 162 33.49 -29.43 48.48
CA LEU A 162 34.61 -28.98 49.29
C LEU A 162 34.43 -29.33 50.78
N LYS A 163 33.22 -29.12 51.34
CA LYS A 163 32.88 -29.52 52.71
C LYS A 163 33.02 -31.04 52.92
N HIS A 164 32.57 -31.84 51.96
CA HIS A 164 32.77 -33.30 52.02
C HIS A 164 34.24 -33.69 52.02
N PHE A 165 35.06 -33.09 51.15
CA PHE A 165 36.50 -33.35 51.11
C PHE A 165 37.19 -33.01 52.45
N HIS A 166 36.90 -31.84 53.02
CA HIS A 166 37.44 -31.46 54.33
C HIS A 166 36.97 -32.40 55.46
N SER A 167 35.70 -32.84 55.43
CA SER A 167 35.19 -33.81 56.40
C SER A 167 35.94 -35.14 56.31
N THR A 168 36.19 -35.64 55.10
CA THR A 168 36.97 -36.87 54.89
C THR A 168 38.42 -36.70 55.35
N ALA A 169 39.09 -35.61 54.95
CA ALA A 169 40.46 -35.34 55.36
C ALA A 169 40.61 -35.22 56.90
N ALA A 170 39.63 -34.62 57.59
CA ALA A 170 39.60 -34.55 59.05
C ALA A 170 39.47 -35.94 59.69
N LYS A 171 38.64 -36.83 59.12
CA LYS A 171 38.52 -38.22 59.59
C LYS A 171 39.83 -38.98 59.42
N GLU A 172 40.47 -38.88 58.26
CA GLU A 172 41.76 -39.53 57.98
C GLU A 172 42.86 -39.01 58.91
N THR A 173 42.91 -37.70 59.16
CA THR A 173 43.86 -37.08 60.09
C THR A 173 43.66 -37.59 61.52
N LEU A 174 42.41 -37.74 61.95
CA LEU A 174 42.09 -38.29 63.27
C LEU A 174 42.49 -39.76 63.38
N GLN A 175 42.20 -40.58 62.36
CA GLN A 175 42.61 -41.98 62.32
C GLN A 175 44.13 -42.12 62.37
N PHE A 176 44.86 -41.28 61.63
CA PHE A 176 46.32 -41.27 61.68
C PHE A 176 46.84 -40.89 63.08
N ALA A 177 46.25 -39.87 63.73
CA ALA A 177 46.61 -39.47 65.09
C ALA A 177 46.32 -40.59 66.11
N GLN A 178 45.18 -41.28 65.99
CA GLN A 178 44.85 -42.44 66.82
C GLN A 178 45.84 -43.58 66.61
N LEU A 179 46.18 -43.90 65.36
CA LEU A 179 47.18 -44.92 65.05
C LEU A 179 48.53 -44.56 65.67
N LYS A 180 49.00 -43.33 65.49
CA LYS A 180 50.23 -42.82 66.12
C LYS A 180 50.20 -42.97 67.64
N ALA A 181 49.09 -42.62 68.28
CA ALA A 181 48.93 -42.78 69.73
C ALA A 181 48.96 -44.26 70.16
N THR A 182 48.26 -45.16 69.45
CA THR A 182 48.30 -46.60 69.77
C THR A 182 49.68 -47.21 69.61
N ILE A 183 50.43 -46.82 68.56
CA ILE A 183 51.81 -47.25 68.35
C ILE A 183 52.68 -46.77 69.51
N CYS A 184 52.58 -45.48 69.88
CA CYS A 184 53.33 -44.95 71.01
C CYS A 184 53.00 -45.69 72.32
N ASN A 185 51.72 -45.95 72.60
CA ASN A 185 51.28 -46.67 73.78
C ASN A 185 51.86 -48.10 73.85
N ILE A 186 51.79 -48.85 72.74
CA ILE A 186 52.34 -50.22 72.67
C ILE A 186 53.87 -50.19 72.84
N TYR A 187 54.54 -49.24 72.18
CA TYR A 187 55.98 -49.04 72.33
C TYR A 187 56.36 -48.76 73.79
N GLN A 188 55.64 -47.86 74.47
CA GLN A 188 55.84 -47.55 75.89
C GLN A 188 55.64 -48.80 76.76
N MET A 189 54.58 -49.58 76.55
CA MET A 189 54.34 -50.83 77.28
C MET A 189 55.51 -51.82 77.17
N ILE A 190 56.09 -51.98 75.98
CA ILE A 190 57.19 -52.92 75.74
C ILE A 190 58.52 -52.40 76.27
N THR A 191 58.75 -51.09 76.23
CA THR A 191 60.02 -50.45 76.63
C THR A 191 60.17 -50.25 78.13
N HIS A 192 59.13 -50.46 78.94
CA HIS A 192 59.22 -50.50 80.41
C HIS A 192 60.25 -51.52 80.95
N TYR A 193 60.80 -52.38 80.09
CA TYR A 193 61.84 -53.37 80.42
C TYR A 193 63.24 -53.05 79.85
N ARG A 194 63.45 -51.93 79.13
CA ARG A 194 64.77 -51.53 78.56
C ARG A 194 64.98 -50.00 78.57
N ARG A 195 66.18 -49.55 78.97
CA ARG A 195 66.62 -48.13 78.93
C ARG A 195 66.94 -47.61 77.52
N VAL A 196 66.07 -47.83 76.53
CA VAL A 196 66.21 -47.24 75.19
C VAL A 196 65.07 -46.25 74.97
N SER A 197 65.42 -44.98 74.85
CA SER A 197 64.49 -43.87 74.64
C SER A 197 64.47 -43.51 73.15
N VAL A 198 63.39 -43.83 72.45
CA VAL A 198 63.10 -43.30 71.11
C VAL A 198 62.18 -42.08 71.25
N ASP A 199 62.33 -41.12 70.34
CA ASP A 199 61.47 -39.94 70.29
C ASP A 199 59.99 -40.33 70.19
N THR A 200 59.16 -39.65 70.98
CA THR A 200 57.71 -39.82 71.02
C THR A 200 57.03 -39.46 69.70
N GLU A 201 57.65 -38.63 68.86
CA GLU A 201 57.09 -38.23 67.57
C GLU A 201 57.47 -39.15 66.39
N ASP A 202 58.48 -40.00 66.55
CA ASP A 202 58.97 -40.91 65.51
C ASP A 202 58.27 -42.27 65.54
N THR A 203 57.06 -42.29 64.97
CA THR A 203 56.19 -43.47 64.93
C THR A 203 56.79 -44.63 64.14
N PHE A 204 57.66 -44.35 63.15
CA PHE A 204 58.26 -45.39 62.32
C PHE A 204 59.27 -46.20 63.11
N ASN A 205 60.18 -45.51 63.81
CA ASN A 205 61.15 -46.17 64.68
C ASN A 205 60.48 -46.87 65.87
N GLN A 206 59.42 -46.29 66.44
CA GLN A 206 58.59 -46.96 67.46
C GLN A 206 58.02 -48.28 66.94
N LEU A 207 57.42 -48.28 65.75
CA LEU A 207 56.84 -49.48 65.16
C LEU A 207 57.89 -50.55 64.81
N GLU A 208 59.06 -50.14 64.30
CA GLU A 208 60.18 -51.04 64.04
C GLU A 208 60.65 -51.73 65.33
N MET A 209 60.72 -50.99 66.44
CA MET A 209 61.10 -51.54 67.74
C MET A 209 60.04 -52.49 68.30
N ILE A 210 58.75 -52.16 68.18
CA ILE A 210 57.64 -53.05 68.52
C ILE A 210 57.75 -54.35 67.70
N HIS A 211 58.01 -54.24 66.39
CA HIS A 211 58.13 -55.39 65.51
C HIS A 211 59.30 -56.30 65.91
N LYS A 212 60.49 -55.74 66.13
CA LYS A 212 61.68 -56.47 66.60
C LYS A 212 61.41 -57.20 67.93
N TYR A 213 60.70 -56.55 68.86
CA TYR A 213 60.33 -57.18 70.13
C TYR A 213 59.38 -58.37 69.94
N PHE A 214 58.32 -58.23 69.14
CA PHE A 214 57.41 -59.35 68.88
C PHE A 214 58.06 -60.50 68.13
N GLN A 215 59.03 -60.22 67.24
CA GLN A 215 59.83 -61.27 66.60
C GLN A 215 60.68 -62.02 67.63
N LEU A 216 61.35 -61.29 68.53
CA LEU A 216 62.13 -61.90 69.63
C LEU A 216 61.24 -62.78 70.51
N MET A 217 60.07 -62.28 70.93
CA MET A 217 59.12 -63.05 71.74
C MET A 217 58.64 -64.31 71.04
N ARG A 218 58.36 -64.24 69.72
CA ARG A 218 58.00 -65.42 68.93
C ARG A 218 59.12 -66.45 68.89
N ALA A 219 60.35 -66.02 68.64
CA ALA A 219 61.51 -66.90 68.62
C ALA A 219 61.70 -67.63 69.97
N ILE A 220 61.53 -66.93 71.10
CA ILE A 220 61.58 -67.53 72.44
C ILE A 220 60.45 -68.56 72.62
N ASP A 221 59.23 -68.24 72.22
CA ASP A 221 58.07 -69.12 72.39
C ASP A 221 58.17 -70.38 71.52
N ASP A 222 58.68 -70.25 70.29
CA ASP A 222 58.98 -71.37 69.40
C ASP A 222 60.09 -72.26 69.97
N GLU A 223 61.12 -71.69 70.59
CA GLU A 223 62.20 -72.42 71.28
C GLU A 223 61.69 -73.15 72.53
N LEU A 224 60.78 -72.54 73.30
CA LEU A 224 60.12 -73.18 74.43
C LEU A 224 59.24 -74.35 73.99
N LYS A 225 58.45 -74.19 72.91
CA LYS A 225 57.65 -75.27 72.32
C LYS A 225 58.52 -76.41 71.80
N PHE A 226 59.61 -76.09 71.11
CA PHE A 226 60.58 -77.08 70.64
C PHE A 226 61.18 -77.89 71.81
N ASN A 227 61.51 -77.23 72.92
CA ASN A 227 62.02 -77.87 74.14
C ASN A 227 60.98 -78.73 74.88
N ILE A 228 59.69 -78.35 74.85
CA ILE A 228 58.61 -79.15 75.42
C ILE A 228 58.38 -80.42 74.59
N ILE A 229 58.33 -80.31 73.26
CA ILE A 229 58.15 -81.44 72.33
C ILE A 229 59.31 -82.44 72.43
N THR A 230 60.55 -81.96 72.59
CA THR A 230 61.73 -82.83 72.79
C THR A 230 61.76 -83.49 74.17
N ARG A 231 61.11 -82.91 75.19
CA ARG A 231 60.95 -83.53 76.52
C ARG A 231 59.84 -84.59 76.57
N THR A 232 58.71 -84.38 75.89
CA THR A 232 57.63 -85.38 75.79
C THR A 232 58.05 -86.62 75.00
N ASN A 233 58.86 -86.47 73.95
CA ASN A 233 59.43 -87.60 73.20
C ASN A 233 60.48 -88.42 73.99
N ARG A 234 60.99 -87.93 75.13
CA ARG A 234 61.85 -88.69 76.05
C ARG A 234 61.08 -89.48 77.11
N THR A 235 59.83 -89.11 77.41
CA THR A 235 58.98 -89.79 78.40
C THR A 235 58.14 -90.92 77.81
N GLU A 236 57.86 -90.92 76.50
CA GLU A 236 57.14 -92.01 75.83
C GLU A 236 58.05 -93.16 75.36
N GLY A 237 59.37 -93.02 75.51
CA GLY A 237 60.35 -94.06 75.13
C GLY A 237 60.76 -95.04 76.23
N ASN A 238 60.22 -94.93 77.45
CA ASN A 238 60.72 -95.67 78.62
C ASN A 238 59.68 -96.54 79.38
N ASP A 239 58.52 -96.84 78.79
CA ASP A 239 57.58 -97.85 79.32
C ASP A 239 57.07 -98.80 78.21
N SER A 240 57.94 -99.71 77.76
CA SER A 240 57.65 -101.15 77.61
C SER A 240 58.93 -101.89 77.20
N GLY A 241 59.45 -102.74 78.10
CA GLY A 241 60.33 -103.84 77.74
C GLY A 241 59.52 -105.11 77.47
N TYR A 242 59.88 -105.80 76.39
CA TYR A 242 60.02 -107.26 76.23
C TYR A 242 60.87 -107.53 74.98
#